data_AF-A0A524AC51-F1
#
_entry.id   AF-A0A524AC51-F1
#
_cell.length_a   1.000
_cell.length_b   1.000
_cell.length_c   1.000
_cell.angle_alpha   90.00
_cell.angle_beta   90.00
_cell.angle_gamma   90.00
#
_symmetry.space_group_name_H-M   'P 1'
#
loop_
_entity.id
_entity.type
_entity.pdbx_description
1 polymer ?
#
loop_
_entity_poly.entity_id
_entity_poly.type
_entity_poly.pdbx_seq_one_letter_code
_entity_poly.pdbx_strand_id
1 'polypeptide(L)'
;MLVVLAALAALWAIILLANRRYDLKKRGFTISPGFVMWRTKRGLQFIDRVAKFSKRGWRAFGTAAAAIGIFLMAFVFFNVAFNTVITFTQPARAIPGVRFVLPGIVPGLTIFAWLVGIASVLFVHEFAHGFVLRAQGL
;
A
#
# COMPACT_ATOMS: atom_id res chain seq x y z
N MET A 1 -1.60 19.60 -11.35
CA MET A 1 -1.54 19.40 -9.88
C MET A 1 -2.83 19.80 -9.18
N LEU A 2 -3.31 21.06 -9.32
CA LEU A 2 -4.57 21.52 -8.70
C LEU A 2 -5.80 20.67 -9.09
N VAL A 3 -5.92 20.28 -10.37
CA VAL A 3 -7.03 19.44 -10.84
C VAL A 3 -7.04 18.06 -10.18
N VAL A 4 -5.87 17.44 -10.01
CA VAL A 4 -5.73 16.12 -9.37
C VAL A 4 -6.07 16.20 -7.89
N LEU A 5 -5.59 17.25 -7.20
CA LEU A 5 -5.90 17.49 -5.79
C LEU A 5 -7.39 17.79 -5.58
N ALA A 6 -8.00 18.59 -6.46
CA ALA A 6 -9.43 18.88 -6.42
C ALA A 6 -10.27 17.63 -6.69
N ALA A 7 -9.87 16.76 -7.63
CA ALA A 7 -10.54 15.50 -7.90
C ALA A 7 -10.45 14.55 -6.69
N LEU A 8 -9.29 14.45 -6.03
CA LEU A 8 -9.12 13.66 -4.81
C LEU A 8 -9.97 14.21 -3.66
N ALA A 9 -9.99 15.54 -3.46
CA ALA A 9 -10.81 16.18 -2.44
C ALA A 9 -12.31 15.97 -2.69
N ALA A 10 -12.76 16.09 -3.94
CA ALA A 10 -14.14 15.83 -4.33
C ALA A 10 -14.52 14.36 -4.11
N LEU A 11 -13.65 13.42 -4.48
CA LEU A 11 -13.83 11.99 -4.20
C LEU A 11 -14.01 11.73 -2.70
N TRP A 12 -13.14 12.30 -1.85
CA TRP A 12 -13.24 12.19 -0.40
C TRP A 12 -14.51 12.83 0.16
N ALA A 13 -14.91 14.00 -0.36
CA ALA A 13 -16.16 14.64 0.03
C ALA A 13 -17.37 13.75 -0.29
N ILE A 14 -17.40 13.13 -1.47
CA ILE A 14 -18.45 12.18 -1.88
C ILE A 14 -18.46 10.96 -0.97
N ILE A 15 -17.31 10.37 -0.64
CA ILE A 15 -17.21 9.21 0.26
C ILE A 15 -17.73 9.55 1.66
N LEU A 16 -17.38 10.73 2.19
CA LEU A 16 -17.84 11.18 3.51
C LEU A 16 -19.35 11.49 3.52
N LEU A 17 -19.87 12.11 2.46
CA LEU A 17 -21.31 12.33 2.28
C LEU A 17 -22.07 11.01 2.18
N ALA A 18 -21.56 10.05 1.41
CA ALA A 18 -22.13 8.71 1.30
C ALA A 18 -22.12 8.00 2.66
N ASN A 19 -21.04 8.11 3.42
CA ASN A 19 -20.95 7.56 4.78
C ASN A 19 -22.04 8.14 5.70
N ARG A 20 -22.25 9.46 5.64
CA ARG A 20 -23.25 10.14 6.45
C ARG A 20 -24.69 9.77 6.03
N ARG A 21 -24.92 9.49 4.74
CA ARG A 21 -26.26 9.16 4.19
C ARG A 21 -26.64 7.69 4.36
N TYR A 22 -25.70 6.78 4.16
CA TYR A 22 -25.97 5.34 4.09
C TYR A 22 -25.46 4.53 5.29
N ASP A 23 -24.86 5.20 6.28
CA ASP A 23 -24.29 4.60 7.49
C ASP A 23 -23.42 3.38 7.12
N LEU A 24 -22.37 3.64 6.33
CA LEU A 24 -21.53 2.61 5.71
C LEU A 24 -20.90 1.65 6.74
N LYS A 25 -20.78 2.09 8.01
CA LYS A 25 -20.41 1.26 9.15
C LYS A 25 -21.33 0.05 9.33
N LYS A 26 -22.65 0.20 9.15
CA LYS A 26 -23.63 -0.91 9.26
C LYS A 26 -23.49 -1.95 8.16
N ARG A 27 -22.87 -1.61 7.03
CA ARG A 27 -22.62 -2.52 5.89
C ARG A 27 -21.21 -3.12 5.88
N GLY A 28 -20.44 -2.93 6.96
CA GLY A 28 -19.09 -3.50 7.10
C GLY A 28 -17.99 -2.67 6.43
N PHE A 29 -18.25 -1.40 6.11
CA PHE A 29 -17.23 -0.48 5.64
C PHE A 29 -16.66 0.34 6.80
N THR A 30 -15.34 0.30 6.96
CA THR A 30 -14.60 1.17 7.87
C THR A 30 -13.91 2.24 7.03
N ILE A 31 -14.26 3.50 7.28
CA ILE A 31 -13.69 4.65 6.57
C ILE A 31 -12.74 5.36 7.52
N SER A 32 -11.47 5.43 7.12
CA SER A 32 -10.43 6.19 7.79
C SER A 32 -9.86 7.22 6.82
N PRO A 33 -9.26 8.31 7.31
CA PRO A 33 -8.58 9.26 6.43
C PRO A 33 -7.52 8.53 5.59
N GLY A 34 -7.65 8.58 4.26
CA GLY A 34 -6.69 7.97 3.33
C GLY A 34 -7.03 6.55 2.86
N PHE A 35 -7.93 5.81 3.51
CA PHE A 35 -8.33 4.48 3.03
C PHE A 35 -9.76 4.08 3.43
N VAL A 36 -10.40 3.29 2.56
CA VAL A 36 -11.72 2.70 2.79
C VAL A 36 -11.53 1.18 2.84
N MET A 37 -11.88 0.57 3.96
CA MET A 37 -11.79 -0.87 4.15
C MET A 37 -13.18 -1.49 4.08
N TRP A 38 -13.35 -2.47 3.21
CA TRP A 38 -14.57 -3.26 3.14
C TRP A 38 -14.36 -4.66 3.73
N ARG A 39 -15.02 -4.95 4.86
CA ARG A 39 -14.93 -6.25 5.52
C ARG A 39 -16.00 -7.20 4.98
N THR A 40 -15.59 -8.22 4.23
CA THR A 40 -16.50 -9.26 3.73
C THR A 40 -16.25 -10.60 4.41
N LYS A 41 -17.34 -11.25 4.90
CA LYS A 41 -17.24 -12.59 5.51
C LYS A 41 -16.73 -13.64 4.54
N ARG A 42 -17.11 -13.55 3.25
CA ARG A 42 -16.70 -14.48 2.19
C ARG A 42 -15.20 -14.37 1.87
N GLY A 43 -14.66 -13.15 1.78
CA GLY A 43 -13.23 -12.93 1.54
C GLY A 43 -12.38 -13.48 2.69
N LEU A 44 -12.82 -13.26 3.93
CA LEU A 44 -12.14 -13.81 5.10
C LEU A 44 -12.12 -15.34 5.11
N GLN A 45 -13.26 -15.98 4.81
CA GLN A 45 -13.36 -17.45 4.72
C GLN A 45 -12.49 -18.03 3.60
N PHE A 46 -12.32 -17.31 2.49
CA PHE A 46 -11.42 -17.70 1.41
C PHE A 46 -9.95 -17.69 1.89
N ILE A 47 -9.52 -16.59 2.51
CA ILE A 47 -8.17 -16.46 3.06
C ILE A 47 -7.91 -17.56 4.11
N ASP A 48 -8.88 -17.83 4.99
CA ASP A 48 -8.79 -18.88 6.00
C ASP A 48 -8.58 -20.27 5.40
N ARG A 49 -9.27 -20.58 4.30
CA ARG A 49 -9.15 -21.88 3.63
C ARG A 49 -7.76 -22.06 3.02
N VAL A 50 -7.26 -21.03 2.34
CA VAL A 50 -5.94 -21.04 1.69
C VAL A 50 -4.80 -21.03 2.71
N ALA A 51 -4.95 -20.27 3.81
CA ALA A 51 -3.96 -20.23 4.88
C ALA A 51 -3.86 -21.57 5.63
N LYS A 52 -4.98 -22.27 5.83
CA LYS A 52 -5.00 -23.61 6.44
C LYS A 52 -4.31 -24.67 5.57
N PHE A 53 -4.40 -24.54 4.25
CA PHE A 53 -3.83 -25.52 3.32
C PHE A 53 -2.30 -25.61 3.40
N SER A 54 -1.59 -24.49 3.64
CA SER A 54 -0.12 -24.50 3.72
C SER A 54 0.42 -23.59 4.84
N LYS A 55 0.02 -23.87 6.09
CA LYS A 55 0.42 -23.08 7.26
C LYS A 55 1.95 -22.97 7.41
N ARG A 56 2.70 -24.03 7.10
CA ARG A 56 4.17 -24.04 7.17
C ARG A 56 4.81 -23.20 6.06
N GLY A 57 4.30 -23.28 4.84
CA GLY A 57 4.80 -22.49 3.70
C GLY A 57 4.61 -20.99 3.91
N TRP A 58 3.42 -20.58 4.34
CA TRP A 58 3.13 -19.17 4.63
C TRP A 58 3.94 -18.61 5.80
N ARG A 59 4.22 -19.43 6.83
CA ARG A 59 5.10 -19.04 7.93
C ARG A 59 6.55 -18.85 7.47
N ALA A 60 7.09 -19.79 6.70
CA ALA A 60 8.46 -19.67 6.17
C ALA A 60 8.59 -18.45 5.26
N PHE A 61 7.61 -18.21 4.39
CA PHE A 61 7.53 -17.01 3.56
C PHE A 61 7.52 -15.74 4.40
N GLY A 62 6.66 -15.65 5.42
CA GLY A 62 6.58 -14.48 6.30
C GLY A 62 7.88 -14.23 7.06
N THR A 63 8.53 -15.26 7.59
CA THR A 63 9.81 -15.13 8.30
C THR A 63 10.94 -14.70 7.36
N ALA A 64 11.03 -15.30 6.16
CA ALA A 64 12.03 -14.92 5.17
C ALA A 64 11.81 -13.47 4.69
N ALA A 65 10.56 -13.10 4.40
CA ALA A 65 10.20 -11.75 4.00
C ALA A 65 10.53 -10.72 5.10
N ALA A 66 10.29 -11.05 6.37
CA ALA A 66 10.65 -10.18 7.49
C ALA A 66 12.17 -10.01 7.62
N ALA A 67 12.95 -11.10 7.52
CA ALA A 67 14.42 -11.03 7.56
C ALA A 67 14.99 -10.20 6.40
N ILE A 68 14.49 -10.44 5.19
CA ILE A 68 14.84 -9.66 3.99
C ILE A 68 14.46 -8.19 4.18
N GLY A 69 13.28 -7.91 4.75
CA GLY A 69 12.81 -6.57 5.04
C GLY A 69 13.74 -5.81 6.00
N ILE A 70 14.19 -6.44 7.08
CA ILE A 70 15.14 -5.83 8.03
C ILE A 70 16.46 -5.48 7.33
N PHE A 71 16.98 -6.40 6.50
CA PHE A 71 18.18 -6.14 5.71
C PHE A 71 17.99 -4.96 4.74
N LEU A 72 16.87 -4.95 4.00
CA LEU A 72 16.52 -3.87 3.07
C LEU A 72 16.35 -2.53 3.78
N MET A 73 15.78 -2.50 4.98
CA MET A 73 15.67 -1.27 5.78
C MET A 73 17.05 -0.68 6.06
N ALA A 74 18.01 -1.49 6.49
CA ALA A 74 19.39 -1.04 6.70
C ALA A 74 20.01 -0.57 5.37
N PHE A 75 19.89 -1.36 4.31
CA PHE A 75 20.45 -1.02 3.00
C PHE A 75 19.91 0.31 2.46
N VAL A 76 18.60 0.51 2.48
CA VAL A 76 17.96 1.76 2.03
C VAL A 76 18.37 2.92 2.92
N PHE A 77 18.45 2.73 4.24
CA PHE A 77 18.92 3.76 5.16
C PHE A 77 20.34 4.23 4.83
N PHE A 78 21.28 3.30 4.63
CA PHE A 78 22.64 3.65 4.22
C PHE A 78 22.68 4.38 2.88
N ASN A 79 21.89 3.95 1.90
CA ASN A 79 21.81 4.62 0.60
C ASN A 79 21.28 6.05 0.71
N VAL A 80 20.21 6.27 1.49
CA VAL A 80 19.63 7.60 1.70
C VAL A 80 20.62 8.49 2.45
N ALA A 81 21.27 7.99 3.50
CA ALA A 81 22.28 8.75 4.25
C ALA A 81 23.47 9.15 3.34
N PHE A 82 23.99 8.22 2.55
CA PHE A 82 25.09 8.49 1.62
C PHE A 82 24.71 9.48 0.52
N ASN A 83 23.52 9.32 -0.07
CA ASN A 83 23.00 10.25 -1.06
C ASN A 83 22.79 11.65 -0.47
N THR A 84 22.38 11.74 0.80
CA THR A 84 22.24 13.02 1.51
C THR A 84 23.58 13.76 1.60
N VAL A 85 24.67 13.06 1.97
CA VAL A 85 26.02 13.65 2.01
C VAL A 85 26.47 14.12 0.62
N ILE A 86 26.24 13.32 -0.43
CA ILE A 86 26.55 13.70 -1.82
C ILE A 86 25.75 14.93 -2.24
N THR A 87 24.48 15.01 -1.89
CA THR A 87 23.61 16.14 -2.23
C THR A 87 24.14 17.46 -1.66
N PHE A 88 24.66 17.45 -0.43
CA PHE A 88 25.21 18.66 0.20
C PHE A 88 26.64 18.99 -0.24
N THR A 89 27.45 18.01 -0.64
CA THR A 89 28.87 18.22 -0.98
C THR A 89 29.14 18.33 -2.48
N GLN A 90 28.38 17.60 -3.30
CA GLN A 90 28.55 17.48 -4.76
C GLN A 90 27.17 17.38 -5.43
N PRO A 91 26.35 18.45 -5.41
CA PRO A 91 24.98 18.41 -5.90
C PRO A 91 24.87 17.97 -7.37
N ALA A 92 25.89 18.22 -8.19
CA ALA A 92 25.93 17.79 -9.59
C ALA A 92 26.00 16.25 -9.78
N ARG A 93 26.37 15.49 -8.74
CA ARG A 93 26.41 14.01 -8.74
C ARG A 93 25.27 13.38 -7.95
N ALA A 94 24.39 14.19 -7.36
CA ALA A 94 23.28 13.68 -6.57
C ALA A 94 22.23 12.99 -7.47
N ILE A 95 21.83 11.78 -7.09
CA ILE A 95 20.74 11.08 -7.78
C ILE A 95 19.42 11.73 -7.36
N PRO A 96 18.48 12.02 -8.28
CA PRO A 96 17.18 12.55 -7.93
C PRO A 96 16.47 11.69 -6.87
N GLY A 97 15.95 12.33 -5.82
CA GLY A 97 15.22 11.65 -4.75
C GLY A 97 13.98 10.90 -5.25
N VAL A 98 13.49 9.98 -4.42
CA VAL A 98 12.26 9.21 -4.70
C VAL A 98 11.09 10.17 -4.93
N ARG A 99 10.44 10.06 -6.08
CA ARG A 99 9.28 10.89 -6.45
C ARG A 99 7.99 10.14 -6.14
N PHE A 100 6.97 10.87 -5.72
CA PHE A 100 5.63 10.31 -5.60
C PHE A 100 5.14 9.83 -6.98
N VAL A 101 4.73 8.58 -7.06
CA VAL A 101 4.15 7.98 -8.26
C VAL A 101 2.69 8.43 -8.36
N LEU A 102 2.49 9.67 -8.79
CA LEU A 102 1.18 10.24 -9.08
C LEU A 102 1.07 10.60 -10.56
N PRO A 103 -0.10 10.36 -11.19
CA PRO A 103 -0.33 10.78 -12.57
C PRO A 103 -0.20 12.30 -12.66
N GLY A 104 0.61 12.76 -13.63
CA GLY A 104 0.98 14.17 -13.79
C GLY A 104 2.27 14.60 -13.08
N ILE A 105 2.86 13.77 -12.20
CA ILE A 105 4.24 13.96 -11.69
C ILE A 105 5.22 13.12 -12.52
N VAL A 106 4.83 11.91 -12.89
CA VAL A 106 5.62 11.01 -13.74
C VAL A 106 5.18 11.19 -15.20
N PRO A 107 6.07 11.65 -16.11
CA PRO A 107 5.76 11.76 -17.53
C PRO A 107 5.35 10.40 -18.10
N GLY A 108 4.25 10.35 -18.86
CA GLY A 108 3.74 9.13 -19.48
C GLY A 108 2.87 8.23 -18.59
N LEU A 109 2.72 8.54 -17.29
CA LEU A 109 1.85 7.77 -16.40
C LEU A 109 0.38 8.18 -16.56
N THR A 110 -0.41 7.32 -17.21
CA THR A 110 -1.86 7.53 -17.35
C THR A 110 -2.59 7.22 -16.04
N ILE A 111 -3.75 7.87 -15.81
CA ILE A 111 -4.60 7.61 -14.63
C ILE A 111 -5.01 6.14 -14.57
N PHE A 112 -5.31 5.53 -15.72
CA PHE A 112 -5.68 4.11 -15.79
C PHE A 112 -4.53 3.20 -15.37
N ALA A 113 -3.32 3.39 -15.93
CA ALA A 113 -2.15 2.59 -15.56
C ALA A 113 -1.80 2.76 -14.08
N TRP A 114 -1.93 3.98 -13.55
CA TRP A 114 -1.74 4.26 -12.14
C TRP A 114 -2.76 3.55 -11.24
N LEU A 115 -4.05 3.57 -11.59
CA LEU A 115 -5.10 2.86 -10.85
C LEU A 115 -4.86 1.35 -10.85
N VAL A 116 -4.48 0.77 -12.00
CA VAL A 116 -4.16 -0.66 -12.11
C VAL A 116 -2.93 -1.00 -11.26
N GLY A 117 -1.90 -0.15 -11.27
CA GLY A 117 -0.68 -0.35 -10.48
C GLY A 117 -0.95 -0.32 -8.97
N ILE A 118 -1.69 0.68 -8.49
CA ILE A 118 -2.06 0.74 -7.06
C ILE A 118 -2.97 -0.42 -6.68
N ALA A 119 -3.97 -0.74 -7.52
CA ALA A 119 -4.89 -1.84 -7.25
C ALA A 119 -4.14 -3.17 -7.15
N SER A 120 -3.18 -3.45 -8.04
CA SER A 120 -2.41 -4.70 -8.02
C SER A 120 -1.50 -4.78 -6.80
N VAL A 121 -0.78 -3.71 -6.47
CA VAL A 121 0.11 -3.68 -5.30
C VAL A 121 -0.69 -3.85 -4.01
N LEU A 122 -1.77 -3.09 -3.83
CA LEU A 122 -2.62 -3.21 -2.64
C LEU A 122 -3.27 -4.59 -2.54
N PHE A 123 -3.73 -5.15 -3.66
CA PHE A 123 -4.29 -6.48 -3.69
C PHE A 123 -3.27 -7.51 -3.22
N VAL A 124 -2.08 -7.56 -3.81
CA VAL A 124 -1.05 -8.53 -3.40
C VAL A 124 -0.61 -8.29 -1.95
N HIS A 125 -0.42 -7.03 -1.56
CA HIS A 125 0.05 -6.65 -0.23
C HIS A 125 -0.91 -7.06 0.89
N GLU A 126 -2.19 -6.68 0.77
CA GLU A 126 -3.20 -6.99 1.77
C GLU A 126 -3.46 -8.49 1.88
N PHE A 127 -3.46 -9.21 0.75
CA PHE A 127 -3.59 -10.67 0.76
C PHE A 127 -2.36 -11.34 1.39
N ALA A 128 -1.15 -10.87 1.10
CA ALA A 128 0.06 -11.40 1.71
C ALA A 128 0.03 -11.23 3.24
N HIS A 129 -0.36 -10.06 3.74
CA HIS A 129 -0.57 -9.84 5.16
C HIS A 129 -1.63 -10.79 5.74
N GLY A 130 -2.77 -10.92 5.06
CA GLY A 130 -3.84 -11.84 5.46
C GLY A 130 -3.37 -13.29 5.60
N PHE A 131 -2.59 -13.79 4.63
CA PHE A 131 -2.07 -15.16 4.67
C PHE A 131 -1.04 -15.36 5.78
N VAL A 132 -0.08 -14.44 5.94
CA VAL A 132 0.98 -14.56 6.94
C VAL A 132 0.42 -14.47 8.36
N LEU A 133 -0.45 -13.50 8.64
CA LEU A 133 -1.09 -13.35 9.96
C LEU A 133 -1.89 -14.60 10.31
N ARG A 134 -2.70 -15.09 9.36
CA ARG A 134 -3.53 -16.27 9.61
C ARG A 134 -2.72 -17.55 9.77
N ALA A 135 -1.61 -17.66 9.04
CA ALA A 135 -0.67 -18.77 9.22
C ALA A 135 0.03 -18.69 10.58
N GLN A 136 0.32 -17.50 11.10
CA GLN A 136 0.86 -17.31 12.45
C GLN A 136 -0.18 -17.56 13.54
N GLY A 137 -1.47 -17.45 13.22
CA GLY A 137 -2.58 -17.67 14.15
C GLY A 137 -3.12 -16.37 14.76
N LEU A 138 -2.79 -15.24 14.13
CA LEU A 138 -3.30 -13.91 14.44
C LEU A 138 -4.60 -13.62 13.66
#